data_AF-A0A2S4ZQJ6-F1
#
_entry.id   AF-A0A2S4ZQJ6-F1
#
_cell.length_a   1.000
_cell.length_b   1.000
_cell.length_c   1.000
_cell.angle_alpha   90.00
_cell.angle_beta   90.00
_cell.angle_gamma   90.00
#
_symmetry.space_group_name_H-M   'P 1'
#
loop_
_entity.id
_entity.type
_entity.pdbx_description
1 polymer ?
#
loop_
_entity_poly.entity_id
_entity_poly.type
_entity_poly.pdbx_seq_one_letter_code
_entity_poly.pdbx_strand_id
1 'polypeptide(L)'
;MVRGVVAEEESESRSRDEGVHACGPGAERARQDADAVRKAAETALRRRLEQMDDLPAGSDPPTLARLLHTITDGIAVQAASGAPHAELEHPAVS
;
A
#
# COMPACT_ATOMS: atom_id res chain seq x y z
N MET A 1 -31.49 39.65 28.30
CA MET A 1 -30.42 39.61 29.32
C MET A 1 -30.54 38.30 30.09
N VAL A 2 -29.93 37.23 29.57
CA VAL A 2 -29.51 36.00 30.28
C VAL A 2 -28.26 35.53 29.54
N ARG A 3 -27.24 35.14 30.29
CA ARG A 3 -25.87 34.87 29.84
C ARG A 3 -25.58 33.37 30.02
N GLY A 4 -24.97 32.75 29.02
CA GLY A 4 -24.31 31.43 29.02
C GLY A 4 -23.69 31.28 27.63
N VAL A 5 -22.37 31.18 27.41
CA VAL A 5 -21.41 30.13 27.82
C VAL A 5 -22.10 28.78 27.63
N VAL A 6 -21.81 28.01 26.57
CA VAL A 6 -20.51 27.35 26.33
C VAL A 6 -20.26 27.23 24.82
N ALA A 7 -18.99 27.33 24.42
CA ALA A 7 -18.51 26.86 23.13
C ALA A 7 -18.35 25.34 23.21
N GLU A 8 -19.10 24.61 22.40
CA GLU A 8 -18.90 23.20 22.09
C GLU A 8 -18.46 23.23 20.61
N GLU A 9 -17.18 23.16 20.22
CA GLU A 9 -16.26 22.01 20.34
C GLU A 9 -16.92 20.69 19.96
N GLU A 10 -17.58 20.66 18.80
CA GLU A 10 -17.77 19.41 18.06
C GLU A 10 -16.44 19.08 17.37
N SER A 11 -15.52 18.59 18.21
CA SER A 11 -14.35 17.83 17.82
C SER A 11 -14.82 16.57 17.10
N GLU A 12 -14.98 16.65 15.77
CA GLU A 12 -15.11 15.48 14.92
C GLU A 12 -13.78 14.71 14.99
N SER A 13 -13.75 13.85 16.00
CA SER A 13 -12.70 12.92 16.32
C SER A 13 -12.54 12.00 15.12
N ARG A 14 -11.70 12.42 14.18
CA ARG A 14 -11.10 11.53 13.19
C ARG A 14 -10.36 10.48 14.01
N SER A 15 -11.02 9.35 14.26
CA SER A 15 -10.43 8.16 14.84
C SER A 15 -9.14 7.91 14.08
N ARG A 16 -8.03 8.25 14.72
CA ARG A 16 -6.72 7.74 14.38
C ARG A 16 -6.79 6.30 14.81
N ASP A 17 -7.28 5.45 13.91
CA ASP A 17 -7.13 4.01 14.07
C ASP A 17 -5.65 3.77 14.31
N GLU A 18 -5.40 3.33 15.52
CA GLU A 18 -4.10 3.10 16.12
C GLU A 18 -3.37 2.10 15.23
N GLY A 19 -2.26 2.54 14.63
CA GLY A 19 -1.40 1.67 13.84
C GLY A 19 -0.97 0.49 14.70
N VAL A 20 -1.60 -0.67 14.51
CA VAL A 20 -1.02 -1.95 14.89
C VAL A 20 0.19 -2.13 13.98
N HIS A 21 1.31 -1.56 14.40
CA HIS A 21 2.58 -1.75 13.73
C HIS A 21 2.90 -3.25 13.80
N ALA A 22 2.98 -3.90 12.64
CA ALA A 22 3.45 -5.28 12.46
C ALA A 22 4.94 -5.48 12.84
N CYS A 23 5.45 -4.66 13.77
CA CYS A 23 6.82 -4.63 14.27
C CYS A 23 6.90 -5.17 15.72
N GLY A 24 5.79 -5.61 16.31
CA GLY A 24 5.79 -6.24 17.63
C GLY A 24 6.38 -7.67 17.61
N PRO A 25 6.83 -8.21 18.75
CA PRO A 25 7.39 -9.57 18.86
C PRO A 25 6.46 -10.69 18.36
N GLY A 26 5.14 -10.47 18.36
CA GLY A 26 4.14 -11.42 17.83
C GLY A 26 3.90 -11.34 16.32
N ALA A 27 4.51 -10.38 15.61
CA ALA A 27 4.22 -10.12 14.20
C ALA A 27 5.01 -10.98 13.20
N GLU A 28 5.82 -11.94 13.67
CA GLU A 28 6.62 -12.82 12.80
C GLU A 28 5.76 -13.63 11.84
N ARG A 29 4.65 -14.19 12.33
CA ARG A 29 3.71 -14.94 11.49
C ARG A 29 3.09 -14.06 10.41
N ALA A 30 2.70 -12.83 10.79
CA ALA A 30 2.14 -11.86 9.85
C ALA A 30 3.15 -11.44 8.77
N ARG A 31 4.44 -11.27 9.13
CA ARG A 31 5.51 -11.00 8.16
C ARG A 31 5.71 -12.15 7.18
N GLN A 32 5.75 -13.38 7.68
CA GLN A 32 5.90 -14.58 6.84
C GLN A 32 4.72 -14.75 5.88
N ASP A 33 3.50 -14.54 6.35
CA ASP A 33 2.30 -14.63 5.51
C ASP A 33 2.29 -13.51 4.46
N ALA A 34 2.66 -12.28 4.83
CA ALA A 34 2.81 -11.17 3.88
C ALA A 34 3.87 -11.46 2.81
N ASP A 35 5.03 -12.01 3.20
CA ASP A 35 6.09 -12.37 2.26
C ASP A 35 5.67 -13.50 1.31
N ALA A 36 4.88 -14.47 1.79
CA ALA A 36 4.32 -15.52 0.95
C ALA A 36 3.35 -14.95 -0.09
N VAL A 37 2.47 -14.02 0.32
CA VAL A 37 1.54 -13.32 -0.58
C VAL A 37 2.29 -12.53 -1.65
N ARG A 38 3.31 -11.77 -1.25
CA ARG A 38 4.18 -10.99 -2.16
C ARG A 38 4.84 -11.87 -3.22
N LYS A 39 5.49 -12.97 -2.81
CA LYS A 39 6.13 -13.93 -3.72
C LYS A 39 5.14 -14.59 -4.69
N ALA A 40 3.94 -14.90 -4.21
CA ALA A 40 2.89 -15.45 -5.05
C ALA A 40 2.42 -14.43 -6.11
N ALA A 41 2.28 -13.15 -5.72
CA ALA A 41 1.92 -12.07 -6.62
C ALA A 41 3.00 -11.82 -7.70
N GLU A 42 4.30 -11.74 -7.34
CA GLU A 42 5.40 -11.61 -8.31
C GLU A 42 5.39 -12.78 -9.31
N THR A 43 5.19 -14.01 -8.82
CA THR A 43 5.14 -15.21 -9.68
C THR A 43 3.95 -15.17 -10.64
N ALA A 44 2.77 -14.75 -10.17
CA ALA A 44 1.58 -14.62 -11.00
C ALA A 44 1.76 -13.52 -12.07
N LEU A 45 2.37 -12.39 -11.69
CA LEU A 45 2.65 -11.30 -12.61
C LEU A 45 3.65 -11.70 -13.69
N ARG A 46 4.72 -12.41 -13.31
CA ARG A 46 5.68 -12.96 -14.28
C ARG A 46 4.98 -13.86 -15.29
N ARG A 47 4.18 -14.84 -14.83
CA ARG A 47 3.44 -15.75 -15.72
C ARG A 47 2.52 -15.01 -16.68
N ARG A 48 1.88 -13.94 -16.20
CA ARG A 48 1.01 -13.11 -17.04
C ARG A 48 1.83 -12.42 -18.13
N LEU A 49 2.97 -11.82 -17.78
CA LEU A 49 3.84 -11.15 -18.75
C LEU A 49 4.43 -12.15 -19.76
N GLU A 50 4.84 -13.34 -19.32
CA GLU A 50 5.33 -14.41 -20.21
C GLU A 50 4.29 -14.88 -21.24
N GLN A 51 2.99 -14.65 -20.99
CA GLN A 51 1.88 -14.99 -21.88
C GLN A 51 1.46 -13.82 -22.81
N MET A 52 2.09 -12.65 -22.69
CA MET A 52 1.77 -11.49 -23.52
C MET A 52 2.56 -11.52 -24.83
N ASP A 53 1.85 -11.49 -25.94
CA ASP A 53 2.44 -11.49 -27.29
C ASP A 53 2.91 -10.08 -27.73
N ASP A 54 2.53 -9.04 -27.00
CA ASP A 54 2.71 -7.63 -27.35
C ASP A 54 3.71 -6.88 -26.44
N LEU A 55 4.59 -7.60 -25.75
CA LEU A 55 5.67 -6.99 -24.99
C LEU A 55 6.68 -6.30 -25.92
N PRO A 56 7.15 -5.07 -25.60
CA PRO A 56 8.16 -4.39 -26.39
C PRO A 56 9.42 -5.24 -26.58
N ALA A 57 10.02 -5.18 -27.77
CA ALA A 57 11.23 -5.92 -28.08
C ALA A 57 12.35 -5.59 -27.06
N GLY A 58 12.96 -6.64 -26.50
CA GLY A 58 13.99 -6.51 -25.46
C GLY A 58 13.45 -6.41 -24.03
N SER A 59 12.12 -6.47 -23.82
CA SER A 59 11.55 -6.59 -22.47
C SER A 59 11.86 -7.97 -21.90
N ASP A 60 12.35 -8.02 -20.66
CA ASP A 60 12.54 -9.25 -19.89
C ASP A 60 11.38 -9.41 -18.89
N PRO A 61 10.44 -10.36 -19.10
CA PRO A 61 9.26 -10.52 -18.25
C PRO A 61 9.58 -10.69 -16.75
N PRO A 62 10.59 -11.48 -16.33
CA PRO A 62 11.03 -11.54 -14.94
C PRO A 62 11.46 -10.20 -14.35
N THR A 63 12.29 -9.43 -15.08
CA THR A 63 12.74 -8.10 -14.64
C THR A 63 11.55 -7.14 -14.51
N LEU A 64 10.64 -7.16 -15.48
CA LEU A 64 9.46 -6.31 -15.46
C LEU A 64 8.50 -6.69 -14.32
N ALA A 65 8.29 -7.98 -14.07
CA ALA A 65 7.48 -8.45 -12.94
C ALA A 65 8.02 -7.95 -11.59
N ARG A 66 9.34 -8.04 -11.40
CA ARG A 66 10.01 -7.57 -10.18
C ARG A 66 9.86 -6.06 -9.99
N LEU A 67 10.03 -5.28 -11.06
CA LEU A 67 9.87 -3.82 -11.01
C LEU A 67 8.45 -3.44 -10.60
N LEU A 68 7.44 -4.01 -11.27
CA LEU A 68 6.03 -3.75 -11.00
C LEU A 68 5.63 -4.20 -9.58
N HIS A 69 6.15 -5.34 -9.13
CA HIS A 69 5.92 -5.80 -7.76
C HIS A 69 6.49 -4.81 -6.74
N THR A 70 7.72 -4.32 -6.95
CA THR A 70 8.36 -3.32 -6.07
C THR A 70 7.55 -2.02 -6.00
N ILE A 71 7.05 -1.52 -7.14
CA ILE A 71 6.21 -0.32 -7.19
C ILE A 71 4.91 -0.54 -6.41
N THR A 72 4.26 -1.69 -6.62
CA THR A 72 2.98 -2.01 -5.96
C THR A 72 3.15 -2.15 -4.45
N ASP A 73 4.26 -2.76 -4.01
CA ASP A 73 4.61 -2.84 -2.58
C ASP A 73 4.85 -1.46 -1.97
N GLY A 74 5.49 -0.55 -2.70
CA GLY A 74 5.66 0.86 -2.28
C GLY A 74 4.33 1.58 -2.10
N ILE A 75 3.41 1.44 -3.05
CA ILE A 75 2.05 2.00 -2.98
C ILE A 75 1.28 1.43 -1.79
N ALA A 76 1.39 0.12 -1.53
CA ALA A 76 0.74 -0.52 -0.39
C ALA A 76 1.27 0.01 0.95
N VAL A 77 2.57 0.26 1.06
CA VAL A 77 3.18 0.89 2.24
C VAL A 77 2.70 2.32 2.42
N GLN A 78 2.66 3.12 1.35
CA GLN A 78 2.14 4.49 1.39
C GLN A 78 0.66 4.51 1.81
N ALA A 79 -0.16 3.63 1.25
CA ALA A 79 -1.57 3.48 1.63
C ALA A 79 -1.73 3.11 3.11
N ALA A 80 -0.95 2.14 3.61
CA ALA A 80 -0.96 1.74 5.01
C ALA A 80 -0.48 2.87 5.95
N SER A 81 0.37 3.76 5.47
CA SER A 81 0.81 4.96 6.22
C SER A 81 -0.22 6.09 6.27
N GLY A 82 -1.37 5.92 5.59
CA GLY A 82 -2.47 6.88 5.58
C GLY A 82 -2.38 7.92 4.46
N ALA A 83 -1.63 7.64 3.38
CA ALA A 83 -1.62 8.50 2.20
C ALA A 83 -3.04 8.65 1.63
N PRO A 84 -3.49 9.87 1.30
CA PRO A 84 -4.81 10.08 0.72
C PRO A 84 -4.92 9.39 -0.64
N HIS A 85 -6.09 8.80 -0.94
CA HIS A 85 -6.33 8.02 -2.16
C HIS A 85 -5.90 8.75 -3.45
N ALA A 86 -6.14 10.06 -3.53
CA ALA A 86 -5.78 10.90 -4.66
C ALA A 86 -4.25 10.94 -4.94
N GLU A 87 -3.42 10.75 -3.91
CA GLU A 87 -1.96 10.72 -4.03
C GLU A 87 -1.44 9.33 -4.47
N LEU A 88 -2.22 8.27 -4.22
CA LEU A 88 -1.89 6.91 -4.65
C LEU A 88 -2.25 6.64 -6.11
N GLU A 89 -3.28 7.30 -6.65
CA GLU A 89 -3.64 7.20 -8.08
C GLU A 89 -2.63 7.92 -8.99
N HIS A 90 -2.00 8.96 -8.47
CA HIS A 90 -0.98 9.75 -9.17
C HIS A 90 0.24 9.94 -8.27
N PRO A 91 1.05 8.89 -8.04
CA PRO A 91 2.26 9.02 -7.25
C PRO A 91 3.19 9.99 -7.98
N ALA A 92 3.48 11.13 -7.34
CA ALA A 92 4.39 12.12 -7.89
C ALA A 92 5.78 11.48 -8.07
N VAL A 93 6.21 11.35 -9.32
CA VAL A 93 7.56 10.90 -9.66
C VAL A 93 8.48 12.10 -9.46
N SER A 94 9.22 12.13 -8.34
CA SER A 94 10.29 13.12 -8.12
C SER A 94 11.65 12.59 -8.57
#